data_AF-A0A953MSQ9-F1
#
_entry.id   AF-A0A953MSQ9-F1
#
_cell.length_a   1.000
_cell.length_b   1.000
_cell.length_c   1.000
_cell.angle_alpha   90.00
_cell.angle_beta   90.00
_cell.angle_gamma   90.00
#
_symmetry.space_group_name_H-M   'P 1'
#
loop_
_entity.id
_entity.type
_entity.pdbx_description
1 polymer ?
#
loop_
_entity_poly.entity_id
_entity_poly.type
_entity_poly.pdbx_seq_one_letter_code
_entity_poly.pdbx_strand_id
1 'polypeptide(L)'
;MDEDNNNEYVVIDSIGSGENSYFNLYVFNTLDSFYLTDSVLSGYTKPYETVSEDVEGILFATGNAACDKFNSLNDVTFSTLNFWKFVEGSLYLVNSEVYDLYIEENNEIIQIIDSFLETRVSDCNTSKEVLGAIAAVYANYLSAGEDTLAIKFLKEYYLCADIDQLEIELKNIVM
;
A
#
# COMPACT_ATOMS: atom_id res chain seq x y z
N MET A 1 -0.79 -25.92 3.69
CA MET A 1 0.34 -26.78 3.34
C MET A 1 0.48 -26.62 1.86
N ASP A 2 1.34 -25.71 1.44
CA ASP A 2 1.52 -25.36 0.03
C ASP A 2 2.07 -26.54 -0.77
N GLU A 3 1.57 -26.68 -1.99
CA GLU A 3 1.91 -27.76 -2.93
C GLU A 3 3.18 -27.44 -3.75
N ASP A 4 3.89 -26.36 -3.46
CA ASP A 4 5.04 -25.86 -4.24
C ASP A 4 6.42 -26.21 -3.66
N ASN A 5 6.47 -27.02 -2.59
CA ASN A 5 7.70 -27.49 -1.94
C ASN A 5 8.62 -26.38 -1.37
N ASN A 6 8.20 -25.11 -1.37
CA ASN A 6 8.89 -24.03 -0.68
C ASN A 6 8.31 -23.90 0.72
N ASN A 7 9.13 -24.13 1.75
CA ASN A 7 8.71 -23.89 3.13
C ASN A 7 9.24 -22.51 3.57
N GLU A 8 8.49 -21.45 3.33
CA GLU A 8 8.70 -20.16 4.00
C GLU A 8 8.14 -20.14 5.42
N TYR A 9 8.75 -19.32 6.27
CA TYR A 9 8.18 -18.93 7.55
C TYR A 9 8.15 -17.40 7.64
N VAL A 10 6.96 -16.86 7.85
CA VAL A 10 6.72 -15.42 7.85
C VAL A 10 6.51 -14.93 9.27
N VAL A 11 7.24 -13.88 9.64
CA VAL A 11 7.10 -13.20 10.92
C VAL A 11 6.74 -11.75 10.67
N ILE A 12 5.55 -11.35 11.11
CA ILE A 12 5.17 -9.94 11.17
C ILE A 12 5.59 -9.42 12.54
N ASP A 13 6.52 -8.49 12.54
CA ASP A 13 6.95 -7.78 13.73
C ASP A 13 6.37 -6.36 13.73
N SER A 14 6.27 -5.76 14.91
CA SER A 14 5.80 -4.40 15.07
C SER A 14 6.53 -3.69 16.20
N ILE A 15 7.00 -2.47 15.95
CA ILE A 15 7.52 -1.57 16.98
C ILE A 15 6.45 -0.51 17.23
N GLY A 16 5.88 -0.51 18.44
CA GLY A 16 4.88 0.48 18.85
C GLY A 16 5.50 1.71 19.52
N SER A 17 4.98 2.90 19.20
CA SER A 17 5.20 4.13 19.97
C SER A 17 3.88 4.89 20.07
N GLY A 18 3.17 4.75 21.19
CA GLY A 18 1.84 5.34 21.37
C GLY A 18 0.74 4.46 20.79
N GLU A 19 -0.23 5.07 20.07
CA GLU A 19 -1.39 4.37 19.49
C GLU A 19 -1.13 3.76 18.10
N ASN A 20 -0.01 4.11 17.45
CA ASN A 20 0.36 3.60 16.13
C ASN A 20 1.45 2.52 16.23
N SER A 21 1.25 1.42 15.51
CA SER A 21 2.22 0.33 15.36
C SER A 21 2.94 0.47 14.02
N TYR A 22 4.26 0.37 14.03
CA TYR A 22 5.09 0.40 12.84
C TYR A 22 5.54 -1.02 12.50
N PHE A 23 5.18 -1.53 11.33
CA PHE A 23 5.28 -2.95 10.98
C PHE A 23 6.46 -3.26 10.07
N ASN A 24 7.10 -4.40 10.34
CA ASN A 24 8.08 -5.03 9.45
C ASN A 24 7.65 -6.46 9.16
N LEU A 25 7.74 -6.87 7.90
CA LEU A 25 7.60 -8.25 7.48
C LEU A 25 9.00 -8.88 7.41
N TYR A 26 9.22 -9.98 8.11
CA TYR A 26 10.43 -10.79 7.98
C TYR A 26 10.09 -12.13 7.34
N VAL A 27 10.81 -12.48 6.29
CA VAL A 27 10.60 -13.74 5.56
C VAL A 27 11.82 -14.62 5.78
N PHE A 28 11.59 -15.80 6.36
CA PHE A 28 12.63 -16.79 6.61
C PHE A 28 12.51 -17.96 5.64
N ASN A 29 13.63 -18.37 5.08
CA ASN A 29 13.72 -19.65 4.40
C ASN A 29 13.92 -20.76 5.44
N THR A 30 13.18 -21.86 5.30
CA THR A 30 13.32 -23.03 6.17
C THR A 30 13.81 -24.28 5.44
N LEU A 31 14.09 -24.19 4.13
CA LEU A 31 14.71 -25.26 3.35
C LEU A 31 16.18 -25.41 3.75
N ASP A 32 16.54 -26.63 4.19
CA ASP A 32 17.88 -27.07 4.63
C ASP A 32 18.49 -26.32 5.84
N SER A 33 18.13 -25.07 6.08
CA SER A 33 18.57 -24.24 7.20
C SER A 33 17.57 -23.11 7.46
N PHE A 34 17.50 -22.63 8.70
CA PHE A 34 16.67 -21.49 9.09
C PHE A 34 17.48 -20.19 9.00
N TYR A 35 17.15 -19.32 8.06
CA TYR A 35 17.80 -18.01 7.91
C TYR A 35 16.83 -16.96 7.36
N LEU A 36 17.09 -15.69 7.69
CA LEU A 36 16.34 -14.57 7.17
C LEU A 36 16.67 -14.38 5.68
N THR A 37 15.67 -14.50 4.82
CA THR A 37 15.80 -14.19 3.39
C THR A 37 15.75 -12.68 3.19
N ASP A 38 14.70 -12.04 3.71
CA ASP A 38 14.45 -10.62 3.47
C ASP A 38 13.61 -9.99 4.58
N SER A 39 13.61 -8.65 4.61
CA SER A 39 12.76 -7.85 5.47
C SER A 39 12.15 -6.69 4.69
N VAL A 40 10.82 -6.55 4.77
CA VAL A 40 10.09 -5.44 4.14
C VAL A 40 9.55 -4.50 5.21
N LEU A 41 9.89 -3.22 5.08
CA LEU A 41 9.34 -2.17 5.93
C LEU A 41 7.96 -1.75 5.41
N SER A 42 6.91 -2.10 6.16
CA SER A 42 5.50 -1.90 5.77
C SER A 42 4.91 -0.58 6.26
N GLY A 43 5.63 0.13 7.14
CA GLY A 43 5.15 1.39 7.70
C GLY A 43 4.02 1.16 8.71
N TYR A 44 3.02 2.04 8.70
CA TYR A 44 1.85 1.93 9.58
C TYR A 44 0.81 0.90 9.09
N THR A 45 0.93 0.39 7.87
CA THR A 45 0.06 -0.67 7.34
C THR A 45 0.55 -2.03 7.81
N LYS A 46 -0.34 -2.81 8.44
CA LYS A 46 -0.02 -4.18 8.85
C LYS A 46 0.08 -5.10 7.62
N PRO A 47 1.17 -5.86 7.44
CA PRO A 47 1.25 -6.85 6.37
C PRO A 47 0.16 -7.92 6.47
N TYR A 48 -0.29 -8.43 5.33
CA TYR A 48 -1.25 -9.53 5.26
C TYR A 48 -1.03 -10.40 4.02
N GLU A 49 -1.51 -11.63 4.08
CA GLU A 49 -1.52 -12.56 2.95
C GLU A 49 -2.73 -12.30 2.06
N THR A 50 -2.55 -12.39 0.75
CA THR A 50 -3.61 -12.27 -0.25
C THR A 50 -3.32 -13.18 -1.45
N VAL A 51 -4.25 -13.24 -2.39
CA VAL A 51 -4.12 -13.95 -3.67
C VAL A 51 -4.62 -13.03 -4.78
N SER A 52 -4.05 -13.14 -5.98
CA SER A 52 -4.50 -12.43 -7.17
C SER A 52 -5.00 -13.43 -8.21
N GLU A 53 -5.96 -13.04 -9.05
CA GLU A 53 -6.38 -13.87 -10.18
C GLU A 53 -5.29 -13.94 -11.27
N ASP A 54 -4.41 -12.93 -11.31
CA ASP A 54 -3.39 -12.77 -12.34
C ASP A 54 -2.05 -13.43 -11.98
N VAL A 55 -1.80 -13.66 -10.68
CA VAL A 55 -0.54 -14.25 -10.17
C VAL A 55 -0.83 -15.48 -9.32
N GLU A 56 -0.31 -16.63 -9.75
CA GLU A 56 -0.43 -17.89 -8.98
C GLU A 56 0.37 -17.84 -7.67
N GLY A 57 -0.22 -18.36 -6.58
CA GLY A 57 0.42 -18.53 -5.27
C GLY A 57 -0.06 -17.52 -4.23
N ILE A 58 0.49 -17.64 -3.01
CA ILE A 58 0.24 -16.69 -1.93
C ILE A 58 1.10 -15.45 -2.15
N LEU A 59 0.50 -14.29 -1.98
CA LEU A 59 1.16 -12.99 -2.04
C LEU A 59 1.16 -12.35 -0.65
N PHE A 60 2.17 -11.54 -0.37
CA PHE A 60 2.22 -10.69 0.81
C PHE A 60 1.97 -9.24 0.40
N ALA A 61 0.91 -8.65 0.93
CA ALA A 61 0.66 -7.23 0.84
C ALA A 61 1.35 -6.50 2.01
N THR A 62 2.02 -5.40 1.71
CA THR A 62 2.70 -4.52 2.67
C THR A 62 2.42 -3.07 2.30
N GLY A 63 2.44 -2.15 3.26
CA GLY A 63 2.40 -0.72 2.96
C GLY A 63 3.72 -0.18 2.41
N ASN A 64 3.67 1.06 1.94
CA ASN A 64 4.83 1.85 1.58
C ASN A 64 5.08 2.91 2.67
N ALA A 65 6.11 2.70 3.48
CA ALA A 65 6.48 3.61 4.57
C ALA A 65 6.77 5.05 4.12
N ALA A 66 7.15 5.28 2.86
CA ALA A 66 7.36 6.63 2.33
C ALA A 66 6.04 7.42 2.18
N CYS A 67 4.90 6.74 2.13
CA CYS A 67 3.56 7.35 2.11
C CYS A 67 3.06 7.76 3.49
N ASP A 68 3.68 7.27 4.58
CA ASP A 68 3.19 7.49 5.95
C ASP A 68 3.10 8.99 6.32
N LYS A 69 3.94 9.83 5.74
CA LYS A 69 3.96 11.28 5.96
C LYS A 69 2.67 12.00 5.53
N PHE A 70 1.85 11.37 4.70
CA PHE A 70 0.57 11.93 4.23
C PHE A 70 -0.59 11.59 5.15
N ASN A 71 -0.42 10.67 6.09
CA ASN A 71 -1.46 10.29 7.03
C ASN A 71 -1.62 11.38 8.10
N SER A 72 -2.72 12.13 7.97
CA SER A 72 -3.15 13.16 8.92
C SER A 72 -4.49 12.85 9.59
N LEU A 73 -5.20 11.82 9.12
CA LEU A 73 -6.51 11.47 9.65
C LEU A 73 -6.33 10.66 10.93
N ASN A 74 -6.79 11.23 12.06
CA ASN A 74 -6.76 10.61 13.39
C ASN A 74 -7.31 9.18 13.36
N ASP A 75 -6.40 8.20 13.42
CA ASP A 75 -6.61 6.76 13.64
C ASP A 75 -6.76 5.86 12.40
N VAL A 76 -6.88 6.42 11.19
CA VAL A 76 -6.91 5.61 9.96
C VAL A 76 -5.67 5.90 9.12
N THR A 77 -4.85 4.86 8.95
CA THR A 77 -3.66 4.91 8.11
C THR A 77 -4.01 4.42 6.72
N PHE A 78 -3.68 5.21 5.71
CA PHE A 78 -3.72 4.81 4.31
C PHE A 78 -2.29 4.71 3.80
N SER A 79 -2.01 3.67 3.02
CA SER A 79 -0.72 3.53 2.36
C SER A 79 -0.94 2.89 1.00
N THR A 80 -0.03 3.19 0.08
CA THR A 80 0.09 2.41 -1.14
C THR A 80 0.53 1.00 -0.79
N LEU A 81 -0.06 0.01 -1.43
CA LEU A 81 0.35 -1.37 -1.23
C LEU A 81 1.48 -1.77 -2.17
N ASN A 82 2.40 -2.54 -1.63
CA ASN A 82 3.39 -3.33 -2.37
C ASN A 82 3.06 -4.81 -2.18
N PHE A 83 3.05 -5.54 -3.28
CA PHE A 83 2.74 -6.96 -3.32
C PHE A 83 4.00 -7.76 -3.61
N TRP A 84 4.22 -8.77 -2.79
CA TRP A 84 5.42 -9.59 -2.82
C TRP A 84 5.07 -11.05 -3.03
N LYS A 85 5.82 -11.71 -3.90
CA LYS A 85 5.74 -13.15 -4.10
C LYS A 85 7.03 -13.81 -3.61
N PHE A 86 6.90 -14.88 -2.83
CA PHE A 86 8.05 -15.68 -2.44
C PHE A 86 8.21 -16.85 -3.42
N VAL A 87 9.38 -16.97 -4.04
CA VAL A 87 9.70 -18.03 -5.01
C VAL A 87 11.14 -18.45 -4.82
N GLU A 88 11.36 -19.77 -4.69
CA GLU A 88 12.71 -20.37 -4.66
C GLU A 88 13.63 -19.72 -3.61
N GLY A 89 13.08 -19.41 -2.42
CA GLY A 89 13.86 -18.87 -1.32
C GLY A 89 14.10 -17.35 -1.37
N SER A 90 13.48 -16.63 -2.32
CA SER A 90 13.65 -15.18 -2.53
C SER A 90 12.30 -14.47 -2.63
N LEU A 91 12.26 -13.20 -2.21
CA LEU A 91 11.08 -12.34 -2.28
C LEU A 91 11.16 -11.42 -3.52
N TYR A 92 10.08 -11.32 -4.27
CA TYR A 92 9.99 -10.53 -5.50
C TYR A 92 8.81 -9.55 -5.44
N LEU A 93 9.05 -8.30 -5.83
CA LEU A 93 7.99 -7.31 -5.99
C LEU A 93 7.23 -7.57 -7.29
N VAL A 94 5.91 -7.75 -7.20
CA VAL A 94 5.03 -8.14 -8.33
C VAL A 94 3.93 -7.11 -8.61
N ASN A 95 4.10 -5.85 -8.18
CA ASN A 95 3.10 -4.79 -8.32
C ASN A 95 2.53 -4.66 -9.75
N SER A 96 3.37 -4.78 -10.78
CA SER A 96 2.95 -4.65 -12.18
C SER A 96 2.09 -5.83 -12.68
N GLU A 97 1.92 -6.88 -11.87
CA GLU A 97 1.22 -8.12 -12.24
C GLU A 97 -0.12 -8.28 -11.51
N VAL A 98 -0.46 -7.40 -10.55
CA VAL A 98 -1.61 -7.55 -9.64
C VAL A 98 -2.55 -6.35 -9.73
N TYR A 99 -2.98 -6.05 -10.95
CA TYR A 99 -3.85 -4.92 -11.25
C TYR A 99 -5.19 -5.00 -10.48
N ASP A 100 -5.77 -6.20 -10.42
CA ASP A 100 -7.03 -6.49 -9.75
C ASP A 100 -7.03 -6.04 -8.29
N LEU A 101 -5.97 -6.36 -7.56
CA LEU A 101 -5.82 -6.03 -6.14
C LEU A 101 -5.76 -4.52 -5.90
N TYR A 102 -5.09 -3.77 -6.76
CA TYR A 102 -5.05 -2.30 -6.64
C TYR A 102 -6.42 -1.66 -6.86
N ILE A 103 -7.21 -2.20 -7.78
CA ILE A 103 -8.56 -1.70 -8.03
C ILE A 103 -9.51 -2.01 -6.88
N GLU A 104 -9.43 -3.21 -6.30
CA GLU A 104 -10.21 -3.59 -5.12
C GLU A 104 -9.89 -2.66 -3.94
N GLU A 105 -8.61 -2.49 -3.60
CA GLU A 105 -8.17 -1.60 -2.53
C GLU A 105 -8.63 -0.16 -2.76
N ASN A 106 -8.50 0.34 -3.99
CA ASN A 106 -8.94 1.69 -4.34
C ASN A 106 -10.44 1.89 -4.14
N ASN A 107 -11.27 0.91 -4.47
CA ASN A 107 -12.71 1.02 -4.28
C ASN A 107 -13.08 1.19 -2.80
N GLU A 108 -12.40 0.48 -1.90
CA GLU A 108 -12.62 0.63 -0.45
C GLU A 108 -12.20 2.02 0.05
N ILE A 109 -11.01 2.48 -0.34
CA ILE A 109 -10.50 3.79 0.07
C ILE A 109 -11.39 4.92 -0.46
N ILE A 110 -11.83 4.83 -1.72
CA ILE A 110 -12.73 5.82 -2.34
C ILE A 110 -14.05 5.91 -1.58
N GLN A 111 -14.65 4.78 -1.17
CA GLN A 111 -15.86 4.78 -0.35
C GLN A 111 -15.66 5.51 0.98
N ILE A 112 -14.48 5.35 1.61
CA ILE A 112 -14.14 6.06 2.85
C ILE A 112 -14.03 7.57 2.59
N ILE A 113 -13.37 7.98 1.50
CA ILE A 113 -13.25 9.39 1.13
C ILE A 113 -14.63 9.99 0.86
N ASP A 114 -15.46 9.34 0.05
CA ASP A 114 -16.79 9.82 -0.30
C ASP A 114 -17.67 9.98 0.95
N SER A 115 -17.71 8.96 1.82
CA SER A 115 -18.43 8.98 3.09
C SER A 115 -17.97 10.13 4.01
N PHE A 116 -16.66 10.39 4.05
CA PHE A 116 -16.11 11.51 4.82
C PHE A 116 -16.53 12.87 4.24
N LEU A 117 -16.59 13.00 2.92
CA LEU A 117 -16.92 14.24 2.23
C LEU A 117 -18.42 14.52 2.16
N GLU A 118 -19.30 13.52 2.23
CA GLU A 118 -20.76 13.68 2.17
C GLU A 118 -21.32 14.75 3.13
N THR A 119 -20.67 14.92 4.28
CA THR A 119 -21.12 15.83 5.35
C THR A 119 -20.30 17.11 5.44
N ARG A 120 -19.36 17.33 4.51
CA ARG A 120 -18.35 18.40 4.57
C ARG A 120 -18.31 19.21 3.29
N VAL A 121 -17.82 20.44 3.38
CA VAL A 121 -17.57 21.27 2.20
C VAL A 121 -16.27 20.80 1.55
N SER A 122 -16.32 20.40 0.27
CA SER A 122 -15.12 20.07 -0.49
C SER A 122 -14.27 21.31 -0.74
N ASP A 123 -13.18 21.42 0.00
CA ASP A 123 -12.17 22.47 -0.11
C ASP A 123 -10.76 21.95 0.19
N CYS A 124 -9.75 22.80 0.03
CA CYS A 124 -8.36 22.43 0.30
C CYS A 124 -8.12 21.91 1.74
N ASN A 125 -8.83 22.41 2.75
CA ASN A 125 -8.64 21.92 4.12
C ASN A 125 -9.13 20.48 4.23
N THR A 126 -10.33 20.19 3.72
CA THR A 126 -10.86 18.82 3.71
C THR A 126 -10.01 17.86 2.88
N SER A 127 -9.52 18.28 1.69
CA SER A 127 -8.58 17.48 0.90
C SER A 127 -7.29 17.16 1.67
N LYS A 128 -6.79 18.09 2.49
CA LYS A 128 -5.62 17.85 3.33
C LYS A 128 -5.90 16.88 4.48
N GLU A 129 -7.11 16.88 5.04
CA GLU A 129 -7.48 15.94 6.09
C GLU A 129 -7.46 14.49 5.60
N VAL A 130 -7.89 14.25 4.36
CA VAL A 130 -7.90 12.91 3.72
C VAL A 130 -6.71 12.67 2.79
N LEU A 131 -5.62 13.45 2.91
CA LEU A 131 -4.50 13.39 1.97
C LEU A 131 -3.86 12.00 1.90
N GLY A 132 -3.75 11.29 3.02
CA GLY A 132 -3.24 9.91 3.05
C GLY A 132 -4.06 8.98 2.15
N ALA A 133 -5.38 9.06 2.21
CA ALA A 133 -6.29 8.28 1.38
C ALA A 133 -6.16 8.65 -0.10
N ILE A 134 -6.10 9.95 -0.41
CA ILE A 134 -5.90 10.44 -1.78
C ILE A 134 -4.56 9.93 -2.35
N ALA A 135 -3.50 10.04 -1.55
CA ALA A 135 -2.15 9.61 -1.92
C ALA A 135 -2.09 8.10 -2.16
N ALA A 136 -2.74 7.30 -1.31
CA ALA A 136 -2.81 5.85 -1.47
C ALA A 136 -3.50 5.45 -2.78
N VAL A 137 -4.68 6.00 -3.07
CA VAL A 137 -5.41 5.70 -4.32
C VAL A 137 -4.63 6.13 -5.55
N TYR A 138 -4.07 7.34 -5.52
CA TYR A 138 -3.22 7.84 -6.61
C TYR A 138 -2.06 6.89 -6.91
N ALA A 139 -1.34 6.50 -5.86
CA ALA A 139 -0.17 5.66 -6.00
C ALA A 139 -0.52 4.21 -6.38
N ASN A 140 -1.62 3.66 -5.88
CA ASN A 140 -2.14 2.36 -6.31
C ASN A 140 -2.48 2.36 -7.80
N TYR A 141 -3.11 3.43 -8.33
CA TYR A 141 -3.31 3.55 -9.77
C TYR A 141 -1.99 3.62 -10.55
N LEU A 142 -0.97 4.33 -10.05
CA LEU A 142 0.34 4.33 -10.69
C LEU A 142 1.01 2.96 -10.70
N SER A 143 0.96 2.23 -9.57
CA SER A 143 1.49 0.87 -9.48
C SER A 143 0.78 -0.09 -10.43
N ALA A 144 -0.51 0.15 -10.70
CA ALA A 144 -1.33 -0.57 -11.66
C ALA A 144 -1.12 -0.14 -13.13
N GLY A 145 -0.26 0.86 -13.39
CA GLY A 145 -0.01 1.40 -14.74
C GLY A 145 -1.10 2.33 -15.29
N GLU A 146 -1.97 2.86 -14.42
CA GLU A 146 -3.13 3.69 -14.75
C GLU A 146 -2.88 5.19 -14.52
N ASP A 147 -1.80 5.74 -15.10
CA ASP A 147 -1.40 7.15 -14.95
C ASP A 147 -2.54 8.15 -15.19
N THR A 148 -3.38 7.87 -16.19
CA THR A 148 -4.49 8.78 -16.55
C THR A 148 -5.57 8.80 -15.48
N LEU A 149 -5.90 7.63 -14.89
CA LEU A 149 -6.85 7.55 -13.79
C LEU A 149 -6.27 8.16 -12.53
N ALA A 150 -4.99 7.91 -12.23
CA ALA A 150 -4.29 8.53 -11.11
C ALA A 150 -4.40 10.06 -11.16
N ILE A 151 -4.01 10.68 -12.27
CA ILE A 151 -4.04 12.15 -12.44
C ILE A 151 -5.47 12.68 -12.35
N LYS A 152 -6.44 11.99 -12.96
CA LYS A 152 -7.85 12.38 -12.90
C LYS A 152 -8.35 12.37 -11.45
N PHE A 153 -8.08 11.28 -10.73
CA PHE A 153 -8.46 11.11 -9.34
C PHE A 153 -7.86 12.18 -8.43
N LEU A 154 -6.55 12.46 -8.56
CA LEU A 154 -5.89 13.51 -7.78
C LEU A 154 -6.55 14.88 -7.98
N LYS A 155 -6.88 15.23 -9.22
CA LYS A 155 -7.54 16.51 -9.57
C LYS A 155 -8.98 16.60 -9.08
N GLU A 156 -9.64 15.46 -8.93
CA GLU A 156 -11.02 15.39 -8.45
C GLU A 156 -11.09 15.59 -6.92
N TYR A 157 -10.16 14.97 -6.17
CA TYR A 157 -10.23 14.95 -4.70
C TYR A 157 -9.27 15.92 -4.00
N TYR A 158 -8.19 16.37 -4.64
CA TYR A 158 -7.23 17.30 -4.05
C TYR A 158 -7.40 18.73 -4.59
N LEU A 159 -7.97 19.62 -3.77
CA LEU A 159 -8.43 20.95 -4.20
C LEU A 159 -7.48 22.09 -3.80
N CYS A 160 -6.23 21.78 -3.46
CA CYS A 160 -5.24 22.78 -3.10
C CYS A 160 -4.42 23.27 -4.31
N ALA A 161 -3.84 24.46 -4.19
CA ALA A 161 -3.09 25.11 -5.27
C ALA A 161 -1.72 24.45 -5.56
N ASP A 162 -1.22 23.62 -4.65
CA ASP A 162 0.05 22.90 -4.72
C ASP A 162 -0.07 21.50 -5.36
N ILE A 163 -1.21 21.19 -6.01
CA ILE A 163 -1.48 19.88 -6.63
C ILE A 163 -0.38 19.39 -7.58
N ASP A 164 0.20 20.27 -8.41
CA ASP A 164 1.25 19.86 -9.37
C ASP A 164 2.54 19.44 -8.63
N GLN A 165 2.84 20.09 -7.50
CA GLN A 165 3.99 19.75 -6.67
C GLN A 165 3.74 18.44 -5.92
N LEU A 166 2.51 18.23 -5.43
CA LEU A 166 2.10 16.97 -4.80
C LEU A 166 2.16 15.81 -5.80
N GLU A 167 1.71 16.00 -7.05
CA GLU A 167 1.78 14.97 -8.10
C GLU A 167 3.24 14.49 -8.30
N ILE A 168 4.19 15.42 -8.40
CA ILE A 168 5.62 15.10 -8.53
C ILE A 168 6.12 14.32 -7.30
N GLU A 169 5.74 14.76 -6.10
CA GLU A 169 6.15 14.10 -4.86
C GLU A 169 5.62 12.67 -4.76
N LEU A 170 4.35 12.44 -5.14
CA LEU A 170 3.72 11.12 -5.13
C LEU A 170 4.34 10.19 -6.17
N LYS A 171 4.61 10.67 -7.40
CA LYS A 171 5.30 9.86 -8.43
C LYS A 171 6.66 9.36 -7.97
N ASN A 172 7.44 10.21 -7.29
CA ASN A 172 8.77 9.84 -6.79
C ASN A 172 8.75 8.83 -5.63
N ILE A 173 7.57 8.53 -5.05
CA ILE A 173 7.43 7.54 -3.98
C ILE A 173 7.09 6.15 -4.55
N VAL A 174 6.47 6.11 -5.73
CA VAL A 174 6.08 4.88 -6.42
C VAL A 174 7.15 4.38 -7.39
N MET A 175 7.91 5.30 -8.01
CA MET A 175 9.04 5.00 -8.92
C MET A 175 10.36 4.81 -8.19
#